data_AF-A0ABD4K9F7-F1
#
_entry.id   AF-A0ABD4K9F7-F1
#
_cell.length_a   1.000
_cell.length_b   1.000
_cell.length_c   1.000
_cell.angle_alpha   90.00
_cell.angle_beta   90.00
_cell.angle_gamma   90.00
#
_symmetry.space_group_name_H-M   'P 1'
#
loop_
_entity.id
_entity.type
_entity.pdbx_description
1 polymer ?
#
loop_
_entity_poly.entity_id
_entity_poly.type
_entity_poly.pdbx_seq_one_letter_code
_entity_poly.pdbx_strand_id
1 'polypeptide(L)'
;MKNKTESKQCVDNFDLLRKLNYDVFTTYKTQFDQINNNYDYYRVNQNLMEADPKELITMTLNDKLNMICERVKSQTFVEIRKKMQTVSKI
;
A
#
# COMPACT_ATOMS: atom_id res chain seq x y z
N MET A 1 18.16 -6.17 -5.70
CA MET A 1 16.96 -6.92 -6.14
C MET A 1 15.99 -7.21 -4.98
N LYS A 2 15.62 -6.23 -4.14
CA LYS A 2 14.64 -6.41 -3.03
C LYS A 2 13.18 -6.10 -3.42
N ASN A 3 12.95 -5.28 -4.45
CA ASN A 3 11.64 -4.65 -4.69
C ASN A 3 10.53 -5.58 -5.23
N LYS A 4 10.85 -6.70 -5.89
CA LYS A 4 9.82 -7.52 -6.57
C LYS A 4 9.02 -8.39 -5.60
N THR A 5 9.66 -8.87 -4.52
CA THR A 5 9.03 -9.73 -3.51
C THR A 5 8.17 -8.92 -2.53
N GLU A 6 8.64 -7.75 -2.10
CA GLU A 6 7.93 -6.86 -1.19
C GLU A 6 6.67 -6.25 -1.85
N SER A 7 6.76 -5.85 -3.12
CA SER A 7 5.59 -5.40 -3.89
C SER A 7 4.53 -6.49 -4.02
N LYS A 8 4.93 -7.73 -4.33
CA LYS A 8 4.02 -8.87 -4.38
C LYS A 8 3.34 -9.14 -3.03
N GLN A 9 4.10 -9.09 -1.93
CA GLN A 9 3.54 -9.28 -0.59
C GLN A 9 2.55 -8.18 -0.20
N CYS A 10 2.80 -6.94 -0.60
CA CYS A 10 1.85 -5.85 -0.37
C CYS A 10 0.51 -6.11 -1.06
N VAL A 11 0.55 -6.50 -2.34
CA VAL A 11 -0.66 -6.86 -3.10
C VAL A 11 -1.36 -8.06 -2.50
N ASP A 12 -0.62 -9.13 -2.17
CA ASP A 12 -1.19 -10.34 -1.55
C ASP A 12 -1.89 -10.00 -0.22
N ASN A 13 -1.28 -9.15 0.62
CA ASN A 13 -1.88 -8.71 1.89
C ASN A 13 -3.12 -7.84 1.68
N PHE A 14 -3.11 -6.96 0.66
CA PHE A 14 -4.23 -6.10 0.32
C PHE A 14 -5.43 -6.91 -0.19
N ASP A 15 -5.18 -7.90 -1.06
CA ASP A 15 -6.20 -8.83 -1.56
C ASP A 15 -6.78 -9.71 -0.44
N LEU A 16 -5.93 -10.12 0.50
CA LEU A 16 -6.39 -10.85 1.67
C LEU A 16 -7.26 -9.97 2.58
N LEU A 17 -6.88 -8.71 2.79
CA LEU A 17 -7.64 -7.76 3.60
C LEU A 17 -9.06 -7.57 3.06
N ARG A 18 -9.23 -7.53 1.73
CA ARG A 18 -10.54 -7.50 1.06
C ARG A 18 -11.47 -8.63 1.50
N LYS A 19 -10.92 -9.82 1.75
CA LYS A 19 -11.68 -11.01 2.19
C LYS A 19 -11.93 -11.02 3.70
N LEU A 20 -11.02 -10.43 4.48
CA LEU A 20 -11.07 -10.45 5.93
C LEU A 20 -11.93 -9.33 6.52
N ASN A 21 -11.82 -8.12 5.96
CA ASN A 21 -12.46 -6.91 6.45
C ASN A 21 -12.60 -5.87 5.32
N TYR A 22 -13.80 -5.80 4.74
CA TYR A 22 -14.05 -4.98 3.55
C TYR A 22 -13.96 -3.46 3.83
N ASP A 23 -14.46 -3.00 4.98
CA ASP A 23 -14.46 -1.57 5.32
C ASP A 23 -13.02 -1.04 5.45
N VAL A 24 -12.18 -1.81 6.14
CA VAL A 24 -10.75 -1.49 6.29
C VAL A 24 -10.04 -1.56 4.93
N PHE A 25 -10.36 -2.55 4.10
CA PHE A 25 -9.88 -2.62 2.72
C PHE A 25 -10.23 -1.35 1.92
N THR A 26 -11.47 -0.86 1.97
CA THR A 26 -11.87 0.35 1.23
C THR A 26 -11.12 1.60 1.68
N THR A 27 -10.76 1.67 2.96
CA THR A 27 -9.92 2.73 3.50
C THR A 27 -8.54 2.72 2.85
N TYR A 28 -7.87 1.57 2.82
CA TYR A 28 -6.56 1.45 2.16
C TYR A 28 -6.64 1.59 0.65
N LYS A 29 -7.73 1.12 0.01
CA LYS A 29 -7.96 1.35 -1.42
C LYS A 29 -7.93 2.83 -1.75
N THR A 30 -8.62 3.66 -0.97
CA THR A 30 -8.66 5.11 -1.17
C THR A 30 -7.26 5.72 -1.06
N GLN A 31 -6.44 5.25 -0.11
CA GLN A 31 -5.08 5.75 0.04
C GLN A 31 -4.16 5.30 -1.12
N PHE A 32 -4.30 4.05 -1.61
CA PHE A 32 -3.59 3.61 -2.82
C PHE A 32 -4.02 4.41 -4.06
N ASP A 33 -5.31 4.66 -4.24
CA ASP A 33 -5.82 5.48 -5.35
C ASP A 33 -5.20 6.89 -5.32
N GLN A 34 -5.09 7.51 -4.14
CA GLN A 34 -4.42 8.81 -3.98
C GLN A 34 -2.94 8.76 -4.34
N ILE A 35 -2.21 7.72 -3.92
CA ILE A 35 -0.79 7.54 -4.30
C ILE A 35 -0.66 7.37 -5.81
N ASN A 36 -1.49 6.52 -6.42
CA ASN A 36 -1.48 6.29 -7.87
C ASN A 36 -1.75 7.58 -8.64
N ASN A 37 -2.74 8.38 -8.21
CA ASN A 37 -3.01 9.70 -8.80
C ASN A 37 -1.80 10.63 -8.70
N ASN A 38 -1.06 10.62 -7.59
CA ASN A 38 0.15 11.42 -7.44
C ASN A 38 1.29 10.94 -8.34
N TYR A 39 1.44 9.63 -8.52
CA TYR A 39 2.39 9.07 -9.51
C TYR A 39 2.01 9.46 -10.93
N ASP A 40 0.73 9.44 -11.28
CA ASP A 40 0.26 9.87 -12.60
C ASP A 40 0.52 11.36 -12.84
N TYR A 41 0.23 12.20 -11.85
CA TYR A 41 0.56 13.62 -11.92
C TYR A 41 2.07 13.82 -12.10
N TYR A 42 2.90 13.15 -11.30
CA TYR A 42 4.35 13.21 -11.44
C TYR A 42 4.79 12.75 -12.84
N ARG A 43 4.29 11.61 -13.32
CA ARG A 43 4.65 11.03 -14.63
C ARG A 43 4.40 11.99 -15.79
N VAL A 44 3.28 12.72 -15.75
CA VAL A 44 2.89 13.70 -16.78
C VAL A 44 3.74 14.98 -16.69
N ASN A 45 4.10 15.41 -15.48
CA ASN A 45 4.71 16.72 -15.26
C ASN A 45 6.23 16.68 -15.03
N GLN A 46 6.83 15.51 -14.82
CA GLN A 46 8.24 15.37 -14.46
C GLN A 46 9.15 16.07 -15.46
N ASN A 47 8.84 16.09 -16.76
CA ASN A 47 9.71 16.72 -17.76
C ASN A 47 9.88 18.24 -17.56
N LEU A 48 8.97 18.89 -16.83
CA LEU A 48 9.01 20.32 -16.51
C LEU A 48 9.82 20.62 -15.24
N MET A 49 10.31 19.60 -14.54
CA MET A 49 10.99 19.72 -13.25
C MET A 49 12.50 19.64 -13.40
N GLU A 50 13.23 20.35 -12.54
CA GLU A 50 14.68 20.20 -12.37
C GLU A 50 15.03 18.84 -11.71
N ALA A 51 16.31 18.50 -11.71
CA ALA A 51 16.79 17.20 -11.23
C ALA A 51 16.45 16.95 -9.74
N ASP A 52 16.76 17.90 -8.86
CA ASP A 52 16.58 17.70 -7.41
C ASP A 52 15.10 17.54 -7.01
N PRO A 53 14.14 18.36 -7.51
CA PRO A 53 12.73 18.13 -7.25
C PRO A 53 12.21 16.79 -7.79
N LYS A 54 12.70 16.32 -8.94
CA LYS A 54 12.32 15.00 -9.49
C LYS A 54 12.70 13.87 -8.55
N GLU A 55 13.93 13.91 -8.05
CA GLU A 55 14.45 12.91 -7.13
C GLU A 55 13.65 12.92 -5.82
N LEU A 56 13.46 14.10 -5.23
CA LEU A 56 12.73 14.26 -3.97
C LEU A 56 11.28 13.78 -4.07
N ILE A 57 10.58 14.12 -5.15
CA ILE A 57 9.19 13.66 -5.37
C ILE A 57 9.16 12.14 -5.55
N THR A 58 10.06 11.57 -6.34
CA THR A 58 10.14 10.11 -6.54
C THR A 58 10.38 9.38 -5.22
N MET A 59 11.33 9.86 -4.41
CA MET A 59 11.61 9.32 -3.08
C MET A 59 10.38 9.41 -2.18
N THR A 60 9.73 10.57 -2.13
CA THR A 60 8.53 10.81 -1.32
C THR A 60 7.37 9.89 -1.71
N LEU A 61 7.13 9.67 -3.00
CA LEU A 61 6.07 8.78 -3.48
C LEU A 61 6.37 7.32 -3.13
N ASN A 62 7.62 6.89 -3.29
CA ASN A 62 8.04 5.53 -2.92
C ASN A 62 7.91 5.29 -1.41
N ASP A 63 8.29 6.27 -0.58
CA ASP A 63 8.18 6.17 0.87
C ASP A 63 6.72 6.08 1.32
N LYS A 64 5.84 6.90 0.72
CA LYS A 64 4.40 6.81 0.97
C LYS A 64 3.84 5.43 0.60
N LEU A 65 4.23 4.89 -0.56
CA LEU A 65 3.78 3.57 -1.00
C LEU A 65 4.24 2.48 -0.02
N ASN A 66 5.51 2.49 0.36
CA ASN A 66 6.08 1.56 1.33
C ASN A 66 5.36 1.63 2.69
N MET A 67 5.07 2.85 3.16
CA MET A 67 4.36 3.06 4.42
C MET A 67 2.94 2.49 4.38
N ILE A 68 2.20 2.66 3.28
CA ILE A 68 0.87 2.04 3.14
C ILE A 68 1.00 0.51 3.12
N CYS A 69 1.98 -0.04 2.40
CA CYS A 69 2.19 -1.48 2.35
C CYS A 69 2.45 -2.10 3.74
N GLU A 70 3.27 -1.46 4.58
CA GLU A 70 3.50 -1.94 5.95
C GLU A 70 2.26 -1.80 6.84
N ARG A 71 1.44 -0.75 6.65
CA ARG A 71 0.16 -0.59 7.35
C ARG A 71 -0.84 -1.68 6.95
N VAL A 72 -0.96 -1.98 5.67
CA VAL A 72 -1.81 -3.06 5.14
C VAL A 72 -1.36 -4.40 5.71
N LYS A 73 -0.06 -4.71 5.68
CA LYS A 73 0.50 -5.93 6.27
C LYS A 73 0.17 -6.07 7.76
N SER A 74 0.38 -5.00 8.53
CA SER A 74 0.05 -4.97 9.96
C SER A 74 -1.44 -5.23 10.20
N GLN A 75 -2.31 -4.57 9.44
CA GLN A 75 -3.74 -4.73 9.58
C GLN A 75 -4.23 -6.11 9.16
N THR A 76 -3.68 -6.67 8.07
CA THR A 76 -3.98 -8.04 7.64
C THR A 76 -3.62 -9.05 8.73
N PHE A 77 -2.47 -8.89 9.40
CA PHE A 77 -2.11 -9.72 10.54
C PHE A 77 -3.14 -9.62 11.70
N VAL A 78 -3.59 -8.41 12.02
CA VAL A 78 -4.64 -8.18 13.03
C VAL A 78 -5.93 -8.92 12.66
N GLU A 79 -6.38 -8.82 11.42
CA GLU A 79 -7.62 -9.48 10.98
C GLU A 79 -7.51 -11.00 10.94
N ILE A 80 -6.35 -11.55 10.53
CA ILE A 80 -6.06 -12.99 10.61
C ILE A 80 -6.18 -13.47 12.06
N ARG A 81 -5.54 -12.76 13.01
CA ARG A 81 -5.56 -13.11 14.42
C ARG A 81 -6.99 -13.13 14.97
N LYS A 82 -7.82 -12.14 14.61
CA LYS A 82 -9.24 -12.10 15.00
C LYS A 82 -9.99 -13.33 14.48
N LYS A 83 -9.83 -13.69 13.20
CA LYS A 83 -10.47 -14.89 12.62
C LYS A 83 -10.02 -16.17 13.31
N MET A 84 -8.73 -16.33 13.59
CA MET A 84 -8.21 -17.50 14.32
C MET A 84 -8.81 -17.63 15.72
N GLN A 85 -8.96 -16.52 16.44
CA GLN A 85 -9.60 -16.49 17.76
C GLN A 85 -11.09 -16.83 17.71
N THR A 86 -11.79 -16.51 16.62
CA THR A 86 -13.18 -16.94 16.40
C THR A 86 -13.23 -18.45 16.18
N VAL A 87 -12.33 -19.00 15.36
CA VAL A 87 -12.27 -20.44 15.07
C VAL A 87 -11.90 -21.25 16.31
N SER A 88 -10.96 -20.78 17.14
CA SER A 88 -10.54 -21.50 18.35
C SER A 88 -11.60 -21.56 19.46
N LYS A 89 -12.71 -20.83 19.32
CA LYS A 89 -13.84 -20.81 20.26
C LYS A 89 -14.98 -21.74 19.83
N ILE A 90 -14.86 -22.38 18.67
CA ILE A 90 -15.76 -23.41 18.14
C ILE A 90 -15.21 -24.76 18.59
#